data_AF-A0A4Q5P8A3-F1
#
_entry.id   AF-A0A4Q5P8A3-F1
#
_cell.length_a   1.000
_cell.length_b   1.000
_cell.length_c   1.000
_cell.angle_alpha   90.00
_cell.angle_beta   90.00
_cell.angle_gamma   90.00
#
_symmetry.space_group_name_H-M   'P 1'
#
loop_
_entity.id
_entity.type
_entity.pdbx_description
1 polymer ?
#
loop_
_entity_poly.entity_id
_entity_poly.type
_entity_poly.pdbx_seq_one_letter_code
_entity_poly.pdbx_strand_id
1 'polypeptide(L)'
;MNEMARYFEGNDSPALGLASGLAAGLVGAWVMTEFQALLARANITSGVSGRPSTEKAADRLSTFVSGRPVRRSMRPVAGEAVHYGFGGLVGGLYGLAADLDRRVTVGKGAAFGVAAATVVDETLVPAFGLGDPVWKAPVVSHPYSYASHLVFGASTEGARKFLRRFLGEAKAGMQVLKTGAPRPKLEAEGQGRWRTLGLAFMLGATGGPRTSAPLLAATWAARLGWIDLKGSRLSWLASPKAAWVVTPMAVGELVADKLPSTPHRTEPGGVAARAVTGAVSGAALTGGRSLAPALAGAAGAIAATYIGHTIRTRVSRSTGKDWPVAGAEDILAIGGAFLVCLAALAPAETRRPSPSRRRIHGIVDAK
;
A
#
# COMPACT_ATOMS: atom_id res chain seq x y z
N MET A 1 -28.34 -13.01 -14.87
CA MET A 1 -27.33 -12.35 -14.00
C MET A 1 -26.09 -13.23 -13.96
N ASN A 2 -24.95 -12.76 -14.48
CA ASN A 2 -23.73 -13.57 -14.63
C ASN A 2 -23.03 -13.80 -13.29
N GLU A 3 -22.50 -15.01 -13.04
CA GLU A 3 -21.70 -15.34 -11.84
C GLU A 3 -20.52 -14.37 -11.60
N MET A 4 -19.96 -13.80 -12.68
CA MET A 4 -18.95 -12.75 -12.61
C MET A 4 -19.42 -11.47 -11.92
N ALA A 5 -20.69 -11.08 -12.08
CA ALA A 5 -21.24 -9.91 -11.39
C ALA A 5 -21.34 -10.15 -9.87
N ARG A 6 -21.75 -11.36 -9.45
CA ARG A 6 -21.75 -11.75 -8.03
C ARG A 6 -20.33 -11.76 -7.41
N TYR A 7 -19.31 -12.05 -8.21
CA TYR A 7 -17.91 -12.07 -7.77
C TYR A 7 -17.40 -10.69 -7.33
N PHE A 8 -17.88 -9.62 -7.98
CA PHE A 8 -17.52 -8.24 -7.67
C PHE A 8 -18.58 -7.51 -6.81
N GLU A 9 -19.84 -7.95 -6.81
CA GLU A 9 -20.92 -7.42 -5.98
C GLU A 9 -20.80 -7.84 -4.49
N GLY A 10 -20.01 -8.86 -4.16
CA GLY A 10 -19.76 -9.30 -2.78
C GLY A 10 -18.61 -8.59 -2.05
N ASN A 11 -18.16 -7.42 -2.50
CA ASN A 11 -16.97 -6.73 -1.98
C ASN A 11 -17.27 -5.55 -1.03
N ASP A 12 -18.54 -5.34 -0.67
CA ASP A 12 -18.98 -4.29 0.25
C ASP A 12 -18.92 -4.78 1.70
N SER A 13 -17.73 -5.20 2.14
CA SER A 13 -17.49 -5.51 3.55
C SER A 13 -16.98 -4.25 4.26
N PRO A 14 -17.72 -3.69 5.23
CA PRO A 14 -17.28 -2.53 6.02
C PRO A 14 -15.88 -2.68 6.61
N ALA A 15 -15.48 -3.91 6.96
CA ALA A 15 -14.14 -4.22 7.46
C ALA A 15 -13.03 -3.98 6.41
N LEU A 16 -13.28 -4.25 5.14
CA LEU A 16 -12.34 -3.99 4.03
C LEU A 16 -12.28 -2.49 3.70
N GLY A 17 -13.42 -1.79 3.76
CA GLY A 17 -13.48 -0.33 3.69
C GLY A 17 -12.65 0.31 4.80
N LEU A 18 -12.83 -0.13 6.04
CA LEU A 18 -12.06 0.32 7.20
C LEU A 18 -10.55 0.02 7.04
N ALA A 19 -10.18 -1.22 6.72
CA ALA A 19 -8.77 -1.62 6.60
C ALA A 19 -8.05 -0.88 5.47
N SER A 20 -8.69 -0.76 4.29
CA SER A 20 -8.13 0.00 3.17
C SER A 20 -8.06 1.50 3.48
N GLY A 21 -9.05 2.04 4.22
CA GLY A 21 -9.06 3.41 4.71
C GLY A 21 -7.92 3.69 5.70
N LEU A 22 -7.69 2.82 6.68
CA LEU A 22 -6.62 2.97 7.68
C LEU A 22 -5.26 3.06 6.99
N ALA A 23 -4.96 2.11 6.10
CA ALA A 23 -3.71 2.10 5.35
C ALA A 23 -3.60 3.31 4.40
N ALA A 24 -4.69 3.69 3.74
CA ALA A 24 -4.72 4.86 2.86
C ALA A 24 -4.57 6.19 3.60
N GLY A 25 -5.05 6.28 4.84
CA GLY A 25 -4.86 7.44 5.73
C GLY A 25 -3.39 7.62 6.10
N LEU A 26 -2.67 6.52 6.38
CA LEU A 26 -1.22 6.54 6.61
C LEU A 26 -0.47 7.04 5.37
N VAL A 27 -0.82 6.53 4.18
CA VAL A 27 -0.25 7.00 2.92
C VAL A 27 -0.54 8.49 2.71
N GLY A 28 -1.77 8.93 2.95
CA GLY A 28 -2.13 10.34 2.80
C GLY A 28 -1.37 11.26 3.74
N ALA A 29 -1.22 10.87 5.01
CA ALA A 29 -0.46 11.63 5.99
C ALA A 29 1.03 11.73 5.58
N TRP A 30 1.60 10.65 5.06
CA TRP A 30 2.96 10.65 4.54
C TRP A 30 3.13 11.58 3.32
N VAL A 31 2.24 11.48 2.33
CA VAL A 31 2.28 12.35 1.13
C VAL A 31 2.11 13.82 1.52
N MET A 32 1.22 14.12 2.46
CA MET A 32 1.06 15.47 2.99
C MET A 32 2.33 15.96 3.69
N THR A 33 2.99 15.11 4.49
CA THR A 33 4.26 15.45 5.15
C THR A 33 5.35 15.80 4.13
N GLU A 34 5.46 15.03 3.04
CA GLU A 34 6.39 15.35 1.96
C GLU A 34 6.04 16.64 1.24
N PHE A 35 4.75 16.89 1.00
CA PHE A 35 4.28 18.13 0.40
C PHE A 35 4.65 19.35 1.26
N GLN A 36 4.43 19.26 2.57
CA GLN A 36 4.83 20.32 3.50
C GLN A 36 6.35 20.50 3.56
N ALA A 37 7.12 19.41 3.50
CA ALA A 37 8.58 19.48 3.42
C ALA A 37 9.06 20.17 2.13
N LEU A 38 8.37 19.93 1.00
CA LEU A 38 8.64 20.61 -0.27
C LEU A 38 8.34 22.12 -0.18
N LEU A 39 7.19 22.49 0.38
CA LEU A 39 6.83 23.89 0.59
C LEU A 39 7.84 24.60 1.51
N ALA A 40 8.25 23.94 2.59
CA ALA A 40 9.26 24.48 3.52
C ALA A 40 10.61 24.72 2.82
N ARG A 41 11.05 23.83 1.92
CA ARG A 41 12.26 24.03 1.10
C ARG A 41 12.14 25.24 0.15
N ALA A 42 10.92 25.57 -0.26
CA ALA A 42 10.61 26.76 -1.03
C ALA A 42 10.34 28.00 -0.15
N ASN A 43 10.62 27.92 1.16
CA ASN A 43 10.38 28.98 2.15
C ASN A 43 8.89 29.37 2.31
N ILE A 44 7.98 28.45 1.95
CA ILE A 44 6.53 28.59 2.14
C ILE A 44 6.16 27.83 3.41
N THR A 45 5.81 28.54 4.47
CA THR A 45 5.41 27.94 5.76
C THR A 45 4.04 28.44 6.19
N SER A 46 3.41 27.76 7.15
CA SER A 46 2.11 28.16 7.69
C SER A 46 2.14 29.50 8.45
N GLY A 47 3.34 29.99 8.81
CA GLY A 47 3.51 31.15 9.68
C GLY A 47 3.19 30.88 11.16
N VAL A 48 2.71 29.69 11.50
CA VAL A 48 2.40 29.31 12.89
C VAL A 48 3.72 29.12 13.66
N SER A 49 3.84 29.81 14.79
CA SER A 49 5.01 29.70 15.66
C SER A 49 4.73 28.81 16.87
N GLY A 50 5.80 28.29 17.47
CA GLY A 50 5.72 27.46 18.66
C GLY A 50 5.61 25.96 18.36
N ARG A 51 5.18 25.20 19.38
CA ARG A 51 5.19 23.74 19.33
C ARG A 51 4.06 23.20 18.43
N PRO A 52 4.33 22.20 17.58
CA PRO A 52 3.30 21.55 16.76
C PRO A 52 2.15 21.00 17.61
N SER A 53 0.93 21.07 17.07
CA SER A 53 -0.29 20.54 17.71
C SER A 53 -0.17 19.05 18.05
N THR A 54 0.49 18.28 17.19
CA THR A 54 0.72 16.85 17.37
C THR A 54 1.64 16.54 18.55
N GLU A 55 2.68 17.35 18.79
CA GLU A 55 3.52 17.20 19.99
C GLU A 55 2.76 17.54 21.28
N LYS A 56 1.92 18.58 21.25
CA LYS A 56 1.08 18.95 22.40
C LYS A 56 0.06 17.84 22.70
N ALA A 57 -0.53 17.25 21.66
CA ALA A 57 -1.43 16.11 21.77
C ALA A 57 -0.71 14.89 22.38
N ALA A 58 0.51 14.60 21.92
CA ALA A 58 1.33 13.52 22.47
C ALA A 58 1.67 13.75 23.96
N ASP A 59 2.06 14.97 24.33
CA ASP A 59 2.32 15.34 25.74
C ASP A 59 1.08 15.18 26.62
N ARG A 60 -0.09 15.61 26.12
CA ARG A 60 -1.35 15.52 26.86
C ARG A 60 -1.77 14.06 27.04
N LEU A 61 -1.65 13.24 26.00
CA LEU A 61 -1.93 11.80 26.06
C LEU A 61 -0.97 11.07 27.01
N SER A 62 0.33 11.35 26.93
CA SER A 62 1.32 10.78 27.85
C SER A 62 1.02 11.16 29.30
N THR A 63 0.69 12.42 29.56
CA THR A 63 0.32 12.89 30.90
C THR A 63 -0.93 12.19 31.41
N PHE A 64 -1.94 12.00 30.55
CA PHE A 64 -3.17 11.31 30.92
C PHE A 64 -2.95 9.82 31.26
N VAL A 65 -2.13 9.11 30.46
CA VAL A 65 -1.94 7.66 30.61
C VAL A 65 -0.89 7.32 31.68
N SER A 66 0.20 8.09 31.76
CA SER A 66 1.38 7.77 32.58
C SER A 66 1.62 8.74 33.74
N GLY A 67 0.81 9.79 33.86
CA GLY A 67 1.02 10.88 34.82
C GLY A 67 2.20 11.80 34.50
N ARG A 68 2.91 11.59 33.37
CA ARG A 68 4.09 12.38 32.98
C ARG A 68 4.03 12.80 31.50
N PRO A 69 4.49 14.02 31.16
CA PRO A 69 4.59 14.46 29.77
C PRO A 69 5.69 13.71 29.02
N VAL A 70 5.68 13.79 27.69
CA VAL A 70 6.72 13.18 26.86
C VAL A 70 8.05 13.90 27.12
N ARG A 71 9.12 13.10 27.30
CA ARG A 71 10.48 13.61 27.45
C ARG A 71 10.81 14.55 26.29
N ARG A 72 11.47 15.69 26.57
CA ARG A 72 11.74 16.73 25.55
C ARG A 72 12.41 16.18 24.28
N SER A 73 13.37 15.27 24.43
CA SER A 73 14.07 14.61 23.31
C SER A 73 13.17 13.72 22.44
N MET A 74 12.07 13.21 23.00
CA MET A 74 11.12 12.30 22.35
C MET A 74 9.85 13.00 21.85
N ARG A 75 9.75 14.33 21.98
CA ARG A 75 8.54 15.06 21.56
C ARG A 75 8.31 15.03 20.05
N PRO A 76 9.31 15.29 19.19
CA PRO A 76 9.09 15.27 17.73
C PRO A 76 8.62 13.90 17.25
N VAL A 77 9.26 12.86 17.77
CA VAL A 77 8.88 11.46 17.61
C VAL A 77 7.41 11.20 17.96
N ALA A 78 7.02 11.61 19.16
CA ALA A 78 5.70 11.29 19.68
C ALA A 78 4.63 12.10 18.92
N GLY A 79 4.96 13.32 18.50
CA GLY A 79 4.15 14.10 17.58
C GLY A 79 3.97 13.43 16.22
N GLU A 80 5.04 12.88 15.63
CA GLU A 80 4.96 12.13 14.37
C GLU A 80 4.11 10.86 14.51
N ALA A 81 4.22 10.13 15.62
CA ALA A 81 3.38 8.98 15.92
C ALA A 81 1.90 9.35 16.04
N VAL A 82 1.58 10.47 16.73
CA VAL A 82 0.22 11.01 16.79
C VAL A 82 -0.27 11.41 15.40
N HIS A 83 0.58 12.04 14.59
CA HIS A 83 0.23 12.48 13.24
C HIS A 83 -0.21 11.31 12.35
N TYR A 84 0.64 10.29 12.22
CA TYR A 84 0.31 9.11 11.42
C TYR A 84 -0.84 8.30 12.02
N GLY A 85 -0.88 8.12 13.34
CA GLY A 85 -1.96 7.41 14.02
C GLY A 85 -3.32 8.08 13.78
N PHE A 86 -3.37 9.41 13.89
CA PHE A 86 -4.58 10.18 13.62
C PHE A 86 -4.95 10.18 12.13
N GLY A 87 -3.97 10.38 11.24
CA GLY A 87 -4.18 10.29 9.78
C GLY A 87 -4.73 8.92 9.35
N GLY A 88 -4.19 7.84 9.92
CA GLY A 88 -4.71 6.48 9.76
C GLY A 88 -6.16 6.36 10.23
N LEU A 89 -6.46 6.80 11.47
CA LEU A 89 -7.82 6.78 12.02
C LEU A 89 -8.83 7.52 11.13
N VAL A 90 -8.53 8.76 10.74
CA VAL A 90 -9.40 9.58 9.89
C VAL A 90 -9.57 8.94 8.51
N GLY A 91 -8.50 8.38 7.94
CA GLY A 91 -8.57 7.60 6.70
C GLY A 91 -9.44 6.34 6.84
N GLY A 92 -9.38 5.65 7.97
CA GLY A 92 -10.22 4.49 8.28
C GLY A 92 -11.70 4.84 8.33
N LEU A 93 -12.05 5.94 9.00
CA LEU A 93 -13.42 6.47 9.03
C LEU A 93 -13.90 6.85 7.62
N TYR A 94 -13.04 7.49 6.83
CA TYR A 94 -13.34 7.81 5.44
C TYR A 94 -13.54 6.55 4.59
N GLY A 95 -12.72 5.52 4.76
CA GLY A 95 -12.85 4.26 4.06
C GLY A 95 -14.13 3.49 4.41
N LEU A 96 -14.52 3.51 5.70
CA LEU A 96 -15.81 2.99 6.15
C LEU A 96 -16.98 3.78 5.52
N ALA A 97 -16.93 5.11 5.57
CA ALA A 97 -17.96 5.97 4.99
C ALA A 97 -18.09 5.79 3.47
N ALA A 98 -16.97 5.66 2.76
CA ALA A 98 -16.93 5.44 1.32
C ALA A 98 -17.56 4.10 0.88
N ASP A 99 -17.57 3.10 1.76
CA ASP A 99 -18.24 1.82 1.53
C ASP A 99 -19.74 1.90 1.85
N LEU A 100 -20.15 2.74 2.80
CA LEU A 100 -21.57 2.97 3.15
C LEU A 100 -22.28 3.85 2.10
N ASP A 101 -21.61 4.88 1.60
CA ASP A 101 -22.15 5.77 0.57
C ASP A 101 -21.07 6.18 -0.45
N ARG A 102 -21.27 5.75 -1.70
CA ARG A 102 -20.37 6.08 -2.82
C ARG A 102 -20.26 7.58 -3.07
N ARG A 103 -21.25 8.40 -2.67
CA ARG A 103 -21.24 9.86 -2.81
C ARG A 103 -20.07 10.51 -2.08
N VAL A 104 -19.61 9.91 -0.98
CA VAL A 104 -18.44 10.35 -0.19
C VAL A 104 -17.17 10.45 -1.06
N THR A 105 -17.10 9.68 -2.15
CA THR A 105 -15.91 9.59 -3.01
C THR A 105 -15.99 10.44 -4.29
N VAL A 106 -17.11 11.13 -4.55
CA VAL A 106 -17.36 11.87 -5.81
C VAL A 106 -16.31 12.96 -6.04
N GLY A 107 -15.86 13.63 -4.98
CA GLY A 107 -14.79 14.63 -5.03
C GLY A 107 -13.37 14.06 -5.17
N LYS A 108 -13.21 12.75 -5.41
CA LYS A 108 -11.90 12.05 -5.47
C LYS A 108 -11.01 12.35 -4.26
N GLY A 109 -11.61 12.47 -3.08
CA GLY A 109 -10.92 12.80 -1.83
C GLY A 109 -10.74 14.30 -1.55
N ALA A 110 -10.99 15.21 -2.50
CA ALA A 110 -10.86 16.65 -2.26
C ALA A 110 -11.86 17.17 -1.22
N ALA A 111 -13.14 16.81 -1.35
CA ALA A 111 -14.18 17.18 -0.37
C ALA A 111 -13.86 16.63 1.03
N PHE A 112 -13.34 15.41 1.09
CA PHE A 112 -12.86 14.80 2.32
C PHE A 112 -11.66 15.55 2.90
N GLY A 113 -10.69 15.96 2.08
CA GLY A 113 -9.57 16.79 2.50
C GLY A 113 -10.01 18.13 3.09
N VAL A 114 -10.91 18.85 2.42
CA VAL A 114 -11.50 20.10 2.94
C VAL A 114 -12.20 19.85 4.27
N ALA A 115 -13.04 18.80 4.35
CA ALA A 115 -13.72 18.45 5.60
C ALA A 115 -12.72 18.11 6.72
N ALA A 116 -11.64 17.39 6.41
CA ALA A 116 -10.58 17.09 7.37
C ALA A 116 -9.89 18.36 7.87
N ALA A 117 -9.54 19.31 7.00
CA ALA A 117 -8.98 20.60 7.44
C ALA A 117 -9.95 21.36 8.36
N THR A 118 -11.21 21.51 7.95
CA THR A 118 -12.20 22.26 8.73
C THR A 118 -12.47 21.61 10.09
N VAL A 119 -12.68 20.30 10.12
CA VAL A 119 -13.03 19.58 11.35
C VAL A 119 -11.80 19.43 12.24
N VAL A 120 -10.67 19.00 11.71
CA VAL A 120 -9.48 18.69 12.51
C VAL A 120 -8.74 19.97 12.89
N ASP A 121 -8.28 20.73 11.90
CA ASP A 121 -7.35 21.84 12.12
C ASP A 121 -8.06 23.11 12.59
N GLU A 122 -9.22 23.44 12.02
CA GLU A 122 -9.92 24.68 12.36
C GLU A 122 -10.88 24.54 13.55
N THR A 123 -11.26 23.31 13.92
CA THR A 123 -12.23 23.06 15.01
C THR A 123 -11.64 22.26 16.16
N LEU A 124 -11.25 21.00 15.95
CA LEU A 124 -10.84 20.11 17.05
C LEU A 124 -9.52 20.56 17.68
N VAL A 125 -8.50 20.88 16.88
CA VAL A 125 -7.20 21.33 17.37
C VAL A 125 -7.32 22.56 18.28
N PRO A 126 -8.04 23.64 17.91
CA PRO A 126 -8.32 24.76 18.81
C PRO A 126 -9.21 24.42 19.99
N ALA A 127 -10.29 23.64 19.79
CA ALA A 127 -11.22 23.27 20.85
C ALA A 127 -10.55 22.49 22.00
N PHE A 128 -9.52 21.70 21.69
CA PHE A 128 -8.71 20.99 22.69
C PHE A 128 -7.51 21.79 23.22
N GLY A 129 -7.36 23.05 22.81
CA GLY A 129 -6.26 23.94 23.21
C GLY A 129 -4.89 23.51 22.65
N LEU A 130 -4.88 22.82 21.51
CA LEU A 130 -3.66 22.33 20.86
C LEU A 130 -3.12 23.32 19.82
N GLY A 131 -3.96 24.22 19.32
CA GLY A 131 -3.58 25.29 18.39
C GLY A 131 -4.36 26.57 18.66
N ASP A 132 -4.00 27.63 17.95
CA ASP A 132 -4.73 28.89 18.01
C ASP A 132 -6.04 28.78 17.20
N PRO A 133 -7.14 29.42 17.65
CA PRO A 133 -8.37 29.46 16.88
C PRO A 133 -8.21 30.29 15.61
N VAL A 134 -9.14 30.10 14.67
CA VAL A 134 -9.12 30.68 13.31
C VAL A 134 -8.85 32.19 13.30
N TRP A 135 -9.41 32.93 14.26
CA TRP A 135 -9.28 34.40 14.36
C TRP A 135 -7.95 34.88 14.99
N LYS A 136 -7.14 33.98 15.55
CA LYS A 136 -5.82 34.30 16.12
C LYS A 136 -4.66 33.74 15.30
N ALA A 137 -4.91 32.70 14.51
CA ALA A 137 -3.90 32.10 13.67
C ALA A 137 -3.45 33.06 12.54
N PRO A 138 -2.21 32.96 12.06
CA PRO A 138 -1.74 33.72 10.90
C PRO A 138 -2.63 33.45 9.68
N VAL A 139 -2.97 34.49 8.92
CA VAL A 139 -3.87 34.34 7.76
C VAL A 139 -3.35 33.33 6.72
N VAL A 140 -2.04 33.22 6.56
CA VAL A 140 -1.38 32.26 5.64
C VAL A 140 -1.56 30.80 6.09
N SER A 141 -1.82 30.57 7.39
CA SER A 141 -1.97 29.21 7.94
C SER A 141 -3.19 28.47 7.40
N HIS A 142 -4.28 29.18 7.11
CA HIS A 142 -5.51 28.59 6.57
C HIS A 142 -5.32 28.02 5.16
N PRO A 143 -4.97 28.81 4.13
CA PRO A 143 -4.76 28.25 2.79
C PRO A 143 -3.65 27.20 2.78
N TYR A 144 -2.63 27.34 3.64
CA TYR A 144 -1.59 26.31 3.83
C TYR A 144 -2.18 24.99 4.37
N SER A 145 -3.02 25.04 5.41
CA SER A 145 -3.66 23.85 5.98
C SER A 145 -4.62 23.20 4.98
N TYR A 146 -5.49 23.98 4.33
CA TYR A 146 -6.42 23.44 3.32
C TYR A 146 -5.69 22.84 2.12
N ALA A 147 -4.61 23.46 1.62
CA ALA A 147 -3.80 22.89 0.54
C ALA A 147 -3.16 21.56 0.96
N SER A 148 -2.58 21.51 2.17
CA SER A 148 -2.00 20.29 2.74
C SER A 148 -3.04 19.17 2.85
N HIS A 149 -4.24 19.50 3.32
CA HIS A 149 -5.32 18.54 3.51
C HIS A 149 -6.00 18.12 2.20
N LEU A 150 -5.99 18.95 1.16
CA LEU A 150 -6.39 18.53 -0.18
C LEU A 150 -5.44 17.47 -0.73
N VAL A 151 -4.13 17.65 -0.51
CA VAL A 151 -3.11 16.65 -0.86
C VAL A 151 -3.34 15.37 -0.06
N PHE A 152 -3.56 15.46 1.25
CA PHE A 152 -3.95 14.32 2.11
C PHE A 152 -5.19 13.60 1.56
N GLY A 153 -6.29 14.31 1.32
CA GLY A 153 -7.54 13.71 0.89
C GLY A 153 -7.45 13.03 -0.47
N ALA A 154 -6.84 13.68 -1.46
CA ALA A 154 -6.65 13.12 -2.81
C ALA A 154 -5.75 11.87 -2.80
N SER A 155 -4.65 11.92 -2.04
CA SER A 155 -3.74 10.78 -1.92
C SER A 155 -4.35 9.62 -1.13
N THR A 156 -5.09 9.89 -0.05
CA THR A 156 -5.87 8.88 0.67
C THR A 156 -6.91 8.22 -0.24
N GLU A 157 -7.69 8.97 -1.02
CA GLU A 157 -8.66 8.34 -1.92
C GLU A 157 -7.99 7.51 -3.03
N GLY A 158 -6.88 8.00 -3.58
CA GLY A 158 -6.08 7.25 -4.55
C GLY A 158 -5.58 5.91 -3.98
N ALA A 159 -4.95 5.97 -2.80
CA ALA A 159 -4.44 4.80 -2.10
C ALA A 159 -5.57 3.83 -1.72
N ARG A 160 -6.71 4.34 -1.22
CA ARG A 160 -7.87 3.52 -0.86
C ARG A 160 -8.42 2.77 -2.05
N LYS A 161 -8.63 3.43 -3.20
CA LYS A 161 -9.10 2.78 -4.44
C LYS A 161 -8.17 1.67 -4.88
N PHE A 162 -6.86 1.94 -4.85
CA PHE A 162 -5.84 0.96 -5.19
C PHE A 162 -5.88 -0.26 -4.26
N LEU A 163 -5.85 -0.04 -2.94
CA LEU A 163 -5.89 -1.11 -1.94
C LEU A 163 -7.18 -1.92 -2.01
N ARG A 164 -8.34 -1.26 -2.17
CA ARG A 164 -9.64 -1.92 -2.28
C ARG A 164 -9.72 -2.81 -3.51
N ARG A 165 -9.20 -2.34 -4.64
CA ARG A 165 -9.09 -3.15 -5.87
C ARG A 165 -8.17 -4.35 -5.64
N PHE A 166 -6.95 -4.11 -5.13
CA PHE A 166 -5.95 -5.14 -4.91
C PHE A 166 -6.44 -6.25 -3.95
N LEU A 167 -7.00 -5.86 -2.80
CA LEU A 167 -7.56 -6.82 -1.83
C LEU A 167 -8.78 -7.56 -2.40
N GLY A 168 -9.59 -6.88 -3.24
CA GLY A 168 -10.65 -7.51 -4.01
C GLY A 168 -10.12 -8.58 -4.96
N GLU A 169 -9.06 -8.29 -5.71
CA GLU A 169 -8.37 -9.27 -6.58
C GLU A 169 -7.79 -10.43 -5.77
N ALA A 170 -7.16 -10.18 -4.61
CA ALA A 170 -6.65 -11.25 -3.75
C ALA A 170 -7.77 -12.15 -3.21
N LYS A 171 -8.90 -11.57 -2.77
CA LYS A 171 -10.10 -12.31 -2.33
C LYS A 171 -10.70 -13.13 -3.47
N ALA A 172 -10.77 -12.54 -4.67
CA ALA A 172 -11.17 -13.20 -5.89
C ALA A 172 -10.28 -14.42 -6.22
N GLY A 173 -8.96 -14.28 -6.09
CA GLY A 173 -8.03 -15.39 -6.27
C GLY A 173 -8.17 -16.50 -5.24
N MET A 174 -8.40 -16.15 -3.97
CA MET A 174 -8.70 -17.13 -2.92
C MET A 174 -9.95 -17.97 -3.25
N GLN A 175 -10.98 -17.34 -3.83
CA GLN A 175 -12.19 -18.06 -4.26
C GLN A 175 -11.93 -18.99 -5.45
N VAL A 176 -11.03 -18.63 -6.38
CA VAL A 176 -10.57 -19.55 -7.45
C VAL A 176 -9.91 -20.79 -6.85
N LEU A 177 -9.09 -20.62 -5.81
CA LEU A 177 -8.46 -21.76 -5.11
C LEU A 177 -9.49 -22.65 -4.40
N LYS A 178 -10.49 -22.06 -3.74
CA LYS A 178 -11.53 -22.82 -3.03
C LYS A 178 -12.45 -23.60 -3.95
N THR A 179 -12.78 -23.04 -5.11
CA THR A 179 -13.72 -23.63 -6.07
C THR A 179 -13.04 -24.54 -7.09
N GLY A 180 -11.71 -24.50 -7.19
CA GLY A 180 -10.97 -25.24 -8.22
C GLY A 180 -11.18 -24.68 -9.63
N ALA A 181 -11.68 -23.45 -9.75
CA ALA A 181 -11.92 -22.82 -11.05
C ALA A 181 -10.64 -22.72 -11.90
N PRO A 182 -10.75 -22.71 -13.25
CA PRO A 182 -9.59 -22.57 -14.12
C PRO A 182 -8.79 -21.31 -13.79
N ARG A 183 -7.47 -21.47 -13.66
CA ARG A 183 -6.56 -20.38 -13.32
C ARG A 183 -6.25 -19.56 -14.57
N PRO A 184 -6.44 -18.24 -14.56
CA PRO A 184 -6.15 -17.41 -15.73
C PRO A 184 -4.65 -17.39 -16.02
N LYS A 185 -4.27 -17.42 -17.30
CA LYS A 185 -2.89 -17.18 -17.72
C LYS A 185 -2.64 -15.67 -17.74
N LEU A 186 -1.58 -15.22 -17.07
CA LEU A 186 -1.18 -13.83 -17.14
C LEU A 186 -0.48 -13.55 -18.48
N GLU A 187 -0.97 -12.56 -19.20
CA GLU A 187 -0.43 -12.14 -20.49
C GLU A 187 0.70 -11.12 -20.26
N ALA A 188 1.87 -11.35 -20.87
CA ALA A 188 2.98 -10.40 -20.86
C ALA A 188 2.86 -9.33 -21.96
N GLU A 189 1.91 -9.47 -22.87
CA GLU A 189 1.67 -8.61 -24.03
C GLU A 189 0.17 -8.33 -24.17
N GLY A 190 -0.21 -7.41 -25.06
CA GLY A 190 -1.62 -7.08 -25.31
C GLY A 190 -2.29 -6.31 -24.16
N GLN A 191 -3.62 -6.42 -24.07
CA GLN A 191 -4.44 -5.62 -23.16
C GLN A 191 -4.19 -5.96 -21.68
N GLY A 192 -3.82 -7.20 -21.36
CA GLY A 192 -3.54 -7.65 -19.99
C GLY A 192 -2.17 -7.21 -19.44
N ARG A 193 -1.27 -6.72 -20.29
CA ARG A 193 0.14 -6.47 -19.93
C ARG A 193 0.31 -5.59 -18.70
N TRP A 194 -0.38 -4.47 -18.62
CA TRP A 194 -0.19 -3.50 -17.53
C TRP A 194 -0.56 -4.07 -16.17
N ARG A 195 -1.58 -4.93 -16.11
CA ARG A 195 -1.94 -5.64 -14.88
C ARG A 195 -0.84 -6.62 -14.49
N THR A 196 -0.34 -7.41 -15.44
CA THR A 196 0.75 -8.36 -15.20
C THR A 196 2.03 -7.67 -14.73
N LEU A 197 2.41 -6.56 -15.36
CA LEU A 197 3.58 -5.77 -14.95
C LEU A 197 3.36 -5.13 -13.57
N GLY A 198 2.15 -4.64 -13.27
CA GLY A 198 1.81 -4.12 -11.96
C GLY A 198 1.92 -5.18 -10.86
N LEU A 199 1.39 -6.38 -11.08
CA LEU A 199 1.51 -7.50 -10.13
C LEU A 199 2.98 -7.94 -9.99
N ALA A 200 3.74 -8.02 -11.07
CA ALA A 200 5.16 -8.36 -11.02
C ALA A 200 5.96 -7.31 -10.23
N PHE A 201 5.70 -6.02 -10.47
CA PHE A 201 6.28 -4.92 -9.69
C PHE A 201 5.92 -5.01 -8.21
N MET A 202 4.65 -5.26 -7.87
CA MET A 202 4.21 -5.40 -6.48
C MET A 202 4.82 -6.61 -5.80
N LEU A 203 4.93 -7.74 -6.50
CA LEU A 203 5.61 -8.93 -5.99
C LEU A 203 7.08 -8.60 -5.72
N GLY A 204 7.78 -8.00 -6.68
CA GLY A 204 9.16 -7.56 -6.49
C GLY A 204 9.34 -6.58 -5.33
N ALA A 205 8.41 -5.62 -5.16
CA ALA A 205 8.44 -4.62 -4.11
C ALA A 205 8.44 -5.22 -2.70
N THR A 206 7.91 -6.42 -2.49
CA THR A 206 8.01 -7.10 -1.19
C THR A 206 9.43 -7.52 -0.85
N GLY A 207 10.30 -7.63 -1.86
CA GLY A 207 11.74 -7.84 -1.74
C GLY A 207 12.48 -6.68 -1.05
N GLY A 208 11.92 -5.46 -1.10
CA GLY A 208 12.48 -4.26 -0.49
C GLY A 208 12.74 -4.43 1.02
N PRO A 209 11.69 -4.63 1.83
CA PRO A 209 11.82 -4.92 3.25
C PRO A 209 12.47 -6.29 3.54
N ARG A 210 12.20 -7.31 2.72
CA ARG A 210 12.70 -8.69 2.94
C ARG A 210 13.07 -9.37 1.63
N THR A 211 14.36 -9.61 1.41
CA THR A 211 14.93 -10.06 0.13
C THR A 211 14.32 -11.36 -0.38
N SER A 212 14.09 -12.31 0.53
CA SER A 212 13.55 -13.64 0.21
C SER A 212 12.03 -13.68 0.03
N ALA A 213 11.28 -12.67 0.49
CA ALA A 213 9.82 -12.68 0.46
C ALA A 213 9.21 -12.96 -0.93
N PRO A 214 9.60 -12.25 -2.02
CA PRO A 214 9.04 -12.51 -3.34
C PRO A 214 9.33 -13.93 -3.84
N LEU A 215 10.58 -14.39 -3.63
CA LEU A 215 11.03 -15.70 -4.09
C LEU A 215 10.36 -16.83 -3.32
N LEU A 216 10.17 -16.66 -2.00
CA LEU A 216 9.44 -17.58 -1.14
C LEU A 216 8.00 -17.75 -1.62
N ALA A 217 7.29 -16.63 -1.83
CA ALA A 217 5.91 -16.65 -2.31
C ALA A 217 5.81 -17.27 -3.71
N ALA A 218 6.69 -16.91 -4.65
CA ALA A 218 6.69 -17.48 -6.00
C ALA A 218 6.97 -18.99 -6.00
N THR A 219 7.92 -19.45 -5.18
CA THR A 219 8.27 -20.88 -5.02
C THR A 219 7.06 -21.67 -4.50
N TRP A 220 6.45 -21.21 -3.41
CA TRP A 220 5.29 -21.89 -2.82
C TRP A 220 4.05 -21.80 -3.70
N ALA A 221 3.79 -20.65 -4.32
CA ALA A 221 2.69 -20.48 -5.28
C ALA A 221 2.87 -21.41 -6.50
N ALA A 222 4.07 -21.55 -7.03
CA ALA A 222 4.35 -22.50 -8.12
C ALA A 222 4.16 -23.96 -7.67
N ARG A 223 4.66 -24.30 -6.47
CA ARG A 223 4.55 -25.65 -5.89
C ARG A 223 3.11 -26.06 -5.60
N LEU A 224 2.29 -25.13 -5.13
CA LEU A 224 0.84 -25.31 -4.91
C LEU A 224 0.03 -25.19 -6.22
N GLY A 225 0.71 -24.93 -7.35
CA GLY A 225 0.13 -24.82 -8.68
C GLY A 225 -0.60 -23.49 -8.95
N TRP A 226 -0.56 -22.52 -8.05
CA TRP A 226 -1.18 -21.21 -8.25
C TRP A 226 -0.57 -20.52 -9.49
N ILE A 227 0.75 -20.66 -9.65
CA ILE A 227 1.48 -20.18 -10.82
C ILE A 227 1.86 -21.38 -11.68
N ASP A 228 1.50 -21.35 -12.96
CA ASP A 228 1.85 -22.42 -13.90
C ASP A 228 3.26 -22.21 -14.48
N LEU A 229 4.21 -23.01 -13.98
CA LEU A 229 5.59 -23.05 -14.46
C LEU A 229 5.88 -24.30 -15.31
N LYS A 230 4.89 -25.14 -15.64
CA LYS A 230 5.12 -26.40 -16.36
C LYS A 230 5.74 -26.12 -17.74
N GLY A 231 6.80 -26.87 -18.06
CA GLY A 231 7.53 -26.71 -19.32
C GLY A 231 8.32 -25.40 -19.45
N SER A 232 8.42 -24.59 -18.39
CA SER A 232 9.22 -23.36 -18.41
C SER A 232 10.64 -23.58 -17.91
N ARG A 233 11.54 -22.64 -18.25
CA ARG A 233 12.90 -22.56 -17.69
C ARG A 233 12.91 -22.35 -16.16
N LEU A 234 11.79 -21.89 -15.60
CA LEU A 234 11.61 -21.66 -14.16
C LEU A 234 10.87 -22.80 -13.45
N SER A 235 10.59 -23.92 -14.13
CA SER A 235 9.89 -25.09 -13.57
C SER A 235 10.55 -25.64 -12.29
N TRP A 236 11.85 -25.44 -12.12
CA TRP A 236 12.59 -25.82 -10.91
C TRP A 236 12.06 -25.12 -9.64
N LEU A 237 11.47 -23.92 -9.73
CA LEU A 237 10.85 -23.22 -8.60
C LEU A 237 9.68 -24.00 -7.99
N ALA A 238 8.98 -24.82 -8.77
CA ALA A 238 7.89 -25.66 -8.26
C ALA A 238 8.39 -26.93 -7.53
N SER A 239 9.70 -27.21 -7.57
CA SER A 239 10.27 -28.45 -7.04
C SER A 239 10.26 -28.50 -5.51
N PRO A 240 10.18 -29.70 -4.90
CA PRO A 240 10.35 -29.84 -3.45
C PRO A 240 11.70 -29.30 -2.96
N LYS A 241 12.75 -29.49 -3.77
CA LYS A 241 14.11 -29.04 -3.46
C LYS A 241 14.17 -27.51 -3.33
N ALA A 242 13.56 -26.78 -4.27
CA ALA A 242 13.51 -25.32 -4.20
C ALA A 242 12.82 -24.84 -2.92
N ALA A 243 11.69 -25.43 -2.54
CA ALA A 243 11.00 -25.09 -1.29
C ALA A 243 11.84 -25.38 -0.05
N TRP A 244 12.56 -26.51 -0.02
CA TRP A 244 13.47 -26.89 1.08
C TRP A 244 14.71 -26.01 1.18
N VAL A 245 15.10 -25.29 0.12
CA VAL A 245 16.22 -24.34 0.15
C VAL A 245 15.73 -22.93 0.49
N VAL A 246 14.69 -22.45 -0.20
CA VAL A 246 14.21 -21.07 -0.06
C VAL A 246 13.56 -20.84 1.31
N THR A 247 12.87 -21.84 1.87
CA THR A 247 12.19 -21.66 3.17
C THR A 247 13.18 -21.46 4.33
N PRO A 248 14.20 -22.32 4.54
CA PRO A 248 15.22 -22.07 5.55
C PRO A 248 16.00 -20.78 5.31
N MET A 249 16.28 -20.42 4.05
CA MET A 249 16.94 -19.16 3.71
C MET A 249 16.10 -17.95 4.14
N ALA A 250 14.78 -17.99 3.91
CA ALA A 250 13.86 -16.95 4.34
C ALA A 250 13.76 -16.85 5.87
N VAL A 251 13.71 -18.00 6.56
CA VAL A 251 13.75 -18.05 8.04
C VAL A 251 15.08 -17.50 8.56
N GLY A 252 16.19 -17.88 7.94
CA GLY A 252 17.53 -17.39 8.28
C GLY A 252 17.63 -15.87 8.12
N GLU A 253 17.07 -15.30 7.05
CA GLU A 253 17.01 -13.85 6.85
C GLU A 253 16.22 -13.16 7.99
N LEU A 254 15.08 -13.73 8.42
CA LEU A 254 14.27 -13.19 9.53
C LEU A 254 15.00 -13.20 10.88
N VAL A 255 15.87 -14.20 11.10
CA VAL A 255 16.67 -14.32 12.33
C VAL A 255 17.90 -13.41 12.28
N ALA A 256 18.65 -13.44 11.17
CA ALA A 256 19.87 -12.68 10.99
C ALA A 256 19.64 -11.15 11.03
N ASP A 257 18.49 -10.70 10.54
CA ASP A 257 18.09 -9.29 10.57
C ASP A 257 17.78 -8.76 11.98
N LYS A 258 17.75 -9.64 13.00
CA LYS A 258 17.58 -9.26 14.41
C LYS A 258 18.89 -9.28 15.20
N LEU A 259 20.00 -9.65 14.55
CA LEU A 259 21.33 -9.68 15.19
C LEU A 259 22.02 -8.31 15.07
N PRO A 260 22.84 -7.88 16.04
CA PRO A 260 23.51 -6.57 16.03
C PRO A 260 24.51 -6.34 14.88
N SER A 261 24.79 -7.37 14.07
CA SER A 261 25.84 -7.39 13.04
C SER A 261 25.24 -7.59 11.64
N THR A 262 24.29 -6.74 11.25
CA THR A 262 23.72 -6.76 9.89
C THR A 262 24.34 -5.65 9.04
N PRO A 263 24.92 -5.94 7.87
CA PRO A 263 25.39 -4.94 6.92
C PRO A 263 24.26 -3.98 6.48
N HIS A 264 24.63 -2.79 5.99
CA HIS A 264 23.62 -1.80 5.60
C HIS A 264 22.75 -2.31 4.44
N ARG A 265 21.42 -2.20 4.57
CA ARG A 265 20.44 -2.72 3.58
C ARG A 265 20.58 -2.11 2.17
N THR A 266 21.24 -0.97 2.03
CA THR A 266 21.53 -0.28 0.76
C THR A 266 22.89 -0.66 0.17
N GLU A 267 23.61 -1.61 0.77
CA GLU A 267 24.84 -2.11 0.19
C GLU A 267 24.58 -2.71 -1.21
N PRO A 268 25.48 -2.48 -2.18
CA PRO A 268 25.28 -2.91 -3.56
C PRO A 268 24.92 -4.40 -3.68
N GLY A 269 25.54 -5.26 -2.87
CA GLY A 269 25.24 -6.69 -2.83
C GLY A 269 23.81 -7.00 -2.39
N GLY A 270 23.31 -6.31 -1.36
CA GLY A 270 21.94 -6.46 -0.87
C GLY A 270 20.90 -5.95 -1.86
N VAL A 271 21.16 -4.83 -2.54
CA VAL A 271 20.27 -4.30 -3.59
C VAL A 271 20.23 -5.25 -4.79
N ALA A 272 21.40 -5.75 -5.22
CA ALA A 272 21.49 -6.71 -6.31
C ALA A 272 20.72 -8.01 -6.00
N ALA A 273 20.88 -8.55 -4.79
CA ALA A 273 20.13 -9.73 -4.35
C ALA A 273 18.61 -9.51 -4.43
N ARG A 274 18.10 -8.36 -3.94
CA ARG A 274 16.67 -8.00 -4.02
C ARG A 274 16.18 -7.84 -5.45
N ALA A 275 16.97 -7.20 -6.31
CA ALA A 275 16.63 -7.04 -7.71
C ALA A 275 16.52 -8.42 -8.41
N VAL A 276 17.44 -9.34 -8.11
CA VAL A 276 17.42 -10.71 -8.65
C VAL A 276 16.21 -11.49 -8.14
N THR A 277 15.94 -11.49 -6.83
CA THR A 277 14.78 -12.21 -6.29
C THR A 277 13.46 -11.63 -6.83
N GLY A 278 13.37 -10.31 -6.95
CA GLY A 278 12.25 -9.62 -7.59
C GLY A 278 12.10 -10.00 -9.06
N ALA A 279 13.19 -10.05 -9.84
CA ALA A 279 13.17 -10.42 -11.24
C ALA A 279 12.71 -11.86 -11.48
N VAL A 280 13.27 -12.82 -10.73
CA VAL A 280 12.91 -14.24 -10.82
C VAL A 280 11.43 -14.44 -10.47
N SER A 281 10.96 -13.77 -9.43
CA SER A 281 9.57 -13.89 -8.97
C SER A 281 8.58 -13.22 -9.93
N GLY A 282 8.91 -12.05 -10.47
CA GLY A 282 8.11 -11.38 -11.50
C GLY A 282 8.05 -12.19 -12.80
N ALA A 283 9.16 -12.78 -13.24
CA ALA A 283 9.20 -13.68 -14.38
C ALA A 283 8.33 -14.92 -14.17
N ALA A 284 8.34 -15.48 -12.96
CA ALA A 284 7.55 -16.66 -12.62
C ALA A 284 6.05 -16.47 -12.87
N LEU A 285 5.50 -15.27 -12.64
CA LEU A 285 4.08 -14.97 -12.89
C LEU A 285 3.61 -15.24 -14.32
N THR A 286 4.54 -15.23 -15.30
CA THR A 286 4.24 -15.50 -16.72
C THR A 286 4.95 -16.75 -17.26
N GLY A 287 5.43 -17.62 -16.36
CA GLY A 287 6.18 -18.81 -16.75
C GLY A 287 7.54 -18.51 -17.37
N GLY A 288 8.16 -17.36 -17.09
CA GLY A 288 9.48 -16.98 -17.59
C GLY A 288 9.58 -16.78 -19.10
N ARG A 289 8.44 -16.54 -19.77
CA ARG A 289 8.36 -16.39 -21.24
C ARG A 289 8.69 -14.99 -21.74
N SER A 290 8.64 -14.00 -20.85
CA SER A 290 8.90 -12.60 -21.16
C SER A 290 9.85 -11.99 -20.14
N LEU A 291 10.72 -11.11 -20.62
CA LEU A 291 11.63 -10.33 -19.78
C LEU A 291 10.90 -9.18 -19.07
N ALA A 292 9.79 -8.68 -19.61
CA ALA A 292 9.13 -7.48 -19.09
C ALA A 292 8.62 -7.65 -17.63
N PRO A 293 7.96 -8.77 -17.24
CA PRO A 293 7.62 -9.02 -15.84
C PRO A 293 8.84 -9.18 -14.93
N ALA A 294 9.96 -9.70 -15.44
CA ALA A 294 11.20 -9.78 -14.69
C ALA A 294 11.76 -8.39 -14.37
N LEU A 295 11.82 -7.51 -15.38
CA LEU A 295 12.27 -6.13 -15.21
C LEU A 295 11.34 -5.35 -14.28
N ALA A 296 10.02 -5.55 -14.39
CA ALA A 296 9.06 -4.93 -13.49
C ALA A 296 9.28 -5.40 -12.04
N GLY A 297 9.52 -6.69 -11.81
CA GLY A 297 9.84 -7.23 -10.49
C GLY A 297 11.15 -6.68 -9.91
N ALA A 298 12.21 -6.60 -10.73
CA ALA A 298 13.46 -5.96 -10.31
C ALA A 298 13.26 -4.48 -9.93
N ALA A 299 12.55 -3.73 -10.77
CA ALA A 299 12.25 -2.32 -10.53
C ALA A 299 11.44 -2.12 -9.24
N GLY A 300 10.46 -2.99 -8.99
CA GLY A 300 9.67 -2.99 -7.75
C GLY A 300 10.55 -3.18 -6.52
N ALA A 301 11.44 -4.18 -6.55
CA ALA A 301 12.35 -4.47 -5.45
C ALA A 301 13.27 -3.28 -5.15
N ILE A 302 13.89 -2.71 -6.18
CA ILE A 302 14.80 -1.57 -6.07
C ILE A 302 14.06 -0.35 -5.50
N ALA A 303 12.91 0.01 -6.07
CA ALA A 303 12.11 1.14 -5.61
C ALA A 303 11.72 0.98 -4.14
N ALA A 304 11.25 -0.20 -3.74
CA ALA A 304 10.87 -0.49 -2.36
C ALA A 304 12.07 -0.51 -1.39
N THR A 305 13.28 -0.89 -1.84
CA THR A 305 14.48 -0.81 -1.00
C THR A 305 14.81 0.63 -0.63
N TYR A 306 14.81 1.55 -1.59
CA TYR A 306 15.14 2.96 -1.32
C TYR A 306 14.02 3.68 -0.57
N ILE A 307 12.75 3.47 -0.95
CA ILE A 307 11.60 4.06 -0.25
C ILE A 307 11.49 3.49 1.17
N GLY A 308 11.67 2.17 1.34
CA GLY A 308 11.66 1.53 2.65
C GLY A 308 12.77 2.05 3.56
N HIS A 309 13.97 2.30 3.01
CA HIS A 309 15.08 2.86 3.79
C HIS A 309 14.78 4.27 4.31
N THR A 310 14.19 5.15 3.49
CA THR A 310 13.83 6.50 3.94
C THR A 310 12.71 6.49 4.98
N ILE A 311 11.72 5.62 4.83
CA ILE A 311 10.65 5.46 5.83
C ILE A 311 11.22 4.90 7.13
N ARG A 312 11.98 3.79 7.06
CA ARG A 312 12.52 3.12 8.24
C ARG A 312 13.47 4.02 9.04
N THR A 313 14.33 4.79 8.38
CA THR A 313 15.23 5.73 9.08
C THR A 313 14.48 6.80 9.85
N ARG A 314 13.31 7.27 9.35
CA ARG A 314 12.44 8.19 10.09
C ARG A 314 11.74 7.50 11.26
N VAL A 315 11.17 6.31 11.03
CA VAL A 315 10.43 5.56 12.05
C VAL A 315 11.32 4.99 13.16
N SER A 316 12.54 4.55 12.86
CA SER A 316 13.51 4.07 13.86
C SER A 316 14.01 5.21 14.75
N ARG A 317 14.30 6.38 14.16
CA ARG A 317 14.63 7.60 14.91
C ARG A 317 13.50 8.04 15.81
N SER A 318 12.27 7.79 15.38
CA SER A 318 11.11 8.09 16.18
C SER A 318 10.97 7.08 17.33
N THR A 319 10.69 5.82 17.05
CA THR A 319 10.28 4.86 18.08
C THR A 319 11.34 4.48 19.12
N GLY A 320 12.63 4.66 18.83
CA GLY A 320 13.74 4.24 19.71
C GLY A 320 13.78 2.72 19.98
N LYS A 321 12.96 1.94 19.25
CA LYS A 321 12.81 0.49 19.36
C LYS A 321 12.64 -0.10 17.95
N ASP A 322 13.69 -0.74 17.44
CA ASP A 322 13.73 -1.22 16.06
C ASP A 322 12.95 -2.53 15.81
N TRP A 323 12.73 -3.34 16.86
CA TRP A 323 12.19 -4.69 16.73
C TRP A 323 10.69 -4.76 16.33
N PRO A 324 9.76 -3.98 16.93
CA PRO A 324 8.35 -4.02 16.53
C PRO A 324 8.13 -3.56 15.08
N VAL A 325 8.88 -2.56 14.64
CA VAL A 325 8.82 -2.01 13.27
C VAL A 325 9.34 -3.05 12.27
N ALA A 326 10.45 -3.73 12.59
CA ALA A 326 10.95 -4.84 11.77
C ALA A 326 9.94 -5.98 11.63
N GLY A 327 9.27 -6.36 12.73
CA GLY A 327 8.23 -7.39 12.68
C GLY A 327 7.04 -7.02 11.79
N ALA A 328 6.60 -5.76 11.83
CA ALA A 328 5.54 -5.28 10.95
C ALA A 328 5.97 -5.27 9.47
N GLU A 329 7.21 -4.84 9.17
CA GLU A 329 7.79 -4.92 7.82
C GLU A 329 7.78 -6.36 7.29
N ASP A 330 8.12 -7.35 8.12
CA ASP A 330 8.16 -8.76 7.73
C ASP A 330 6.79 -9.34 7.40
N ILE A 331 5.79 -9.02 8.23
CA ILE A 331 4.40 -9.43 8.00
C ILE A 331 3.91 -8.83 6.68
N LEU A 332 4.19 -7.54 6.43
CA LEU A 332 3.81 -6.87 5.19
C LEU A 332 4.55 -7.45 3.98
N ALA A 333 5.83 -7.78 4.11
CA ALA A 333 6.63 -8.33 3.03
C ALA A 333 6.14 -9.73 2.62
N ILE A 334 6.10 -10.66 3.57
CA ILE A 334 5.74 -12.05 3.29
C ILE A 334 4.24 -12.14 2.97
N GLY A 335 3.39 -11.53 3.81
CA GLY A 335 1.94 -11.51 3.60
C GLY A 335 1.55 -10.83 2.29
N GLY A 336 2.17 -9.68 1.99
CA GLY A 336 1.98 -8.97 0.73
C GLY A 336 2.37 -9.81 -0.48
N ALA A 337 3.47 -10.56 -0.42
CA ALA A 337 3.94 -11.38 -1.52
C ALA A 337 2.92 -12.49 -1.87
N PHE A 338 2.38 -13.16 -0.84
CA PHE A 338 1.31 -14.14 -1.03
C PHE A 338 0.00 -13.51 -1.50
N LEU A 339 -0.36 -12.31 -1.02
CA LEU A 339 -1.53 -11.59 -1.51
C LEU A 339 -1.39 -11.23 -3.00
N VAL A 340 -0.19 -10.87 -3.47
CA VAL A 340 0.05 -10.64 -4.90
C VAL A 340 -0.10 -11.94 -5.70
N CYS A 341 0.42 -13.06 -5.22
CA CYS A 341 0.21 -14.37 -5.86
C CYS A 341 -1.28 -14.77 -5.90
N LEU A 342 -2.05 -14.43 -4.87
CA LEU A 342 -3.51 -14.62 -4.88
C LEU A 342 -4.18 -13.67 -5.89
N ALA A 343 -3.81 -12.39 -5.91
CA ALA A 343 -4.37 -11.42 -6.85
C ALA A 343 -4.11 -11.82 -8.31
N ALA A 344 -2.97 -12.46 -8.60
CA ALA A 344 -2.65 -13.01 -9.91
C ALA A 344 -3.66 -14.06 -10.41
N LEU A 345 -4.33 -14.76 -9.50
CA LEU A 345 -5.37 -15.75 -9.83
C LEU A 345 -6.73 -15.11 -10.15
N ALA A 346 -6.93 -13.82 -9.83
CA ALA A 346 -8.20 -13.17 -10.10
C ALA A 346 -8.45 -13.12 -11.62
N PRO A 347 -9.67 -13.47 -12.07
CA PRO A 347 -10.07 -13.32 -13.47
C PRO A 347 -9.84 -11.88 -13.92
N ALA A 348 -9.31 -11.69 -15.14
CA ALA A 348 -9.24 -10.36 -15.72
C ALA A 348 -10.67 -9.80 -15.80
N GLU A 349 -10.85 -8.59 -15.27
CA GLU A 349 -12.12 -7.87 -15.36
C GLU A 349 -12.43 -7.71 -16.85
N THR A 350 -13.34 -8.54 -17.37
CA THR A 350 -13.80 -8.38 -18.74
C THR A 350 -14.54 -7.05 -18.78
N ARG A 351 -13.93 -6.04 -19.41
CA ARG A 351 -14.67 -4.84 -19.81
C ARG A 351 -15.95 -5.34 -20.49
N ARG A 352 -17.12 -4.93 -19.97
CA ARG A 352 -18.39 -5.19 -20.65
C ARG A 352 -18.21 -4.81 -22.13
N PRO A 353 -18.56 -5.68 -23.10
CA PRO A 353 -18.53 -5.27 -24.49
C PRO A 353 -19.39 -4.00 -24.64
N SER A 354 -18.84 -3.00 -25.34
CA SER A 354 -19.57 -1.78 -25.69
C SER A 354 -20.95 -2.17 -26.27
N PRO A 355 -22.06 -1.63 -25.77
CA PRO A 355 -23.37 -1.88 -26.34
C PRO A 355 -23.50 -1.02 -27.61
N SER A 356 -22.83 -1.41 -28.71
CA SER A 356 -23.20 -0.97 -30.06
C SER A 356 -22.27 -1.57 -31.12
N ARG A 357 -22.64 -2.75 -31.59
CA ARG A 357 -22.69 -3.09 -33.02
C ARG A 357 -23.59 -4.31 -33.15
N ARG A 358 -24.88 -4.13 -32.81
CA ARG A 358 -25.91 -4.96 -33.44
C ARG A 358 -25.83 -4.60 -34.91
N ARG A 359 -25.36 -5.56 -35.70
CA ARG A 359 -25.56 -5.62 -37.14
C ARG A 359 -27.01 -5.26 -37.42
N ILE A 360 -27.21 -4.12 -38.08
CA ILE A 360 -28.43 -3.83 -38.82
C ILE A 360 -28.30 -4.68 -40.09
N HIS A 361 -28.71 -5.95 -40.01
CA HIS A 361 -28.94 -6.82 -41.15
C HIS A 361 -30.18 -7.61 -40.81
N GLY A 362 -31.31 -7.18 -41.39
CA GLY A 362 -32.64 -7.67 -41.07
C GLY A 362 -33.56 -6.48 -40.88
N ILE A 363 -34.05 -5.96 -42.01
CA ILE A 363 -35.30 -5.21 -42.28
C ILE A 363 -34.99 -4.36 -43.53
N VAL A 364 -34.94 -5.02 -44.69
CA VAL A 364 -35.44 -4.51 -45.97
C VAL A 364 -35.84 -5.76 -46.76
N ASP A 365 -37.03 -6.27 -46.44
CA ASP A 365 -37.84 -7.13 -47.33
C ASP A 365 -39.25 -7.20 -46.70
N ALA A 366 -39.95 -6.07 -46.83
CA ALA A 366 -41.39 -5.96 -46.70
C ALA A 366 -41.80 -4.59 -47.23
N LYS A 367 -41.88 -4.47 -48.55
CA LYS A 367 -42.97 -3.79 -49.28
C LYS A 367 -42.77 -3.92 -50.78
#